data_AF-A0A7S0BIN4-F1
#
_entry.id   AF-A0A7S0BIN4-F1
#
_cell.length_a   1.000
_cell.length_b   1.000
_cell.length_c   1.000
_cell.angle_alpha   90.00
_cell.angle_beta   90.00
_cell.angle_gamma   90.00
#
_symmetry.space_group_name_H-M   'P 1'
#
loop_
_entity.id
_entity.type
_entity.pdbx_description
1 polymer ?
#
loop_
_entity_poly.entity_id
_entity_poly.type
_entity_poly.pdbx_seq_one_letter_code
_entity_poly.pdbx_strand_id
1 'polypeptide(L)'
;HLPRRMKKVSAMNPGASWDLMREGVRDFGGQYGVDVGTFLGEENPNGILRPANTKDGSVRLFGRKEEDVRVTLYRDPAYWCPYCQRITLQLEHKRIPYRMRMINMRCYGPKPEYYLRKVPSGLLPAVELNGEFIT
;
A
#
# COMPACT_ATOMS: atom_id res chain seq x y z
N HIS A 1 43.58 -0.08 -20.73
CA HIS A 1 43.76 -0.34 -19.28
C HIS A 1 42.39 -0.71 -18.72
N LEU A 2 42.07 -2.00 -18.65
CA LEU A 2 40.78 -2.51 -18.18
C LEU A 2 41.04 -3.36 -16.96
N PRO A 3 40.37 -3.07 -15.83
CA PRO A 3 40.06 -4.16 -14.92
C PRO A 3 38.66 -4.01 -14.33
N ARG A 4 37.86 -5.07 -14.42
CA ARG A 4 37.35 -5.78 -13.25
C ARG A 4 36.71 -7.08 -13.70
N ARG A 5 37.42 -8.16 -13.40
CA ARG A 5 37.02 -9.56 -13.48
C ARG A 5 35.69 -9.71 -12.73
N MET A 6 34.59 -9.99 -13.44
CA MET A 6 33.34 -10.42 -12.81
C MET A 6 33.65 -11.72 -12.06
N LYS A 7 33.70 -11.66 -10.73
CA LYS A 7 33.74 -12.85 -9.89
C LYS A 7 32.45 -13.62 -10.17
N LYS A 8 32.57 -14.89 -10.57
CA LYS A 8 31.42 -15.81 -10.64
C LYS A 8 30.76 -15.78 -9.26
N VAL A 9 29.50 -15.35 -9.21
CA VAL A 9 28.69 -15.40 -8.02
C VAL A 9 28.38 -16.88 -7.78
N SER A 10 29.12 -17.48 -6.85
CA SER A 10 28.81 -18.80 -6.30
C SER A 10 27.39 -18.76 -5.74
N ALA A 11 26.62 -19.84 -5.94
CA ALA A 11 25.21 -19.94 -5.56
C ALA A 11 24.97 -19.32 -4.17
N MET A 12 24.38 -18.12 -4.18
CA MET A 12 24.19 -17.28 -3.00
C MET A 12 23.25 -18.02 -2.05
N ASN A 13 23.62 -18.12 -0.77
CA ASN A 13 22.68 -18.50 0.28
C ASN A 13 21.47 -17.56 0.17
N PRO A 14 20.23 -18.05 -0.02
CA PRO A 14 19.09 -17.19 -0.32
C PRO A 14 18.86 -16.11 0.74
N GLY A 15 19.25 -16.32 2.00
CA GLY A 15 19.24 -15.29 3.04
C GLY A 15 20.22 -14.14 2.80
N ALA A 16 21.45 -14.44 2.39
CA ALA A 16 22.48 -13.44 2.09
C ALA A 16 22.13 -12.58 0.86
N SER A 17 21.36 -13.14 -0.09
CA SER A 17 20.87 -12.39 -1.25
C SER A 17 19.89 -11.28 -0.85
N TRP A 18 19.06 -11.51 0.17
CA TRP A 18 18.07 -10.53 0.61
C TRP A 18 18.71 -9.41 1.41
N ASP A 19 19.70 -9.70 2.26
CA ASP A 19 20.45 -8.66 3.00
C ASP A 19 21.20 -7.73 2.05
N LEU A 20 21.90 -8.28 1.06
CA LEU A 20 22.59 -7.49 0.04
C LEU A 20 21.62 -6.69 -0.84
N MET A 21 20.43 -7.22 -1.12
CA MET A 21 19.37 -6.43 -1.78
C MET A 21 18.87 -5.30 -0.90
N ARG A 22 18.65 -5.53 0.40
CA ARG A 22 18.24 -4.47 1.34
C ARG A 22 19.28 -3.35 1.38
N GLU A 23 20.56 -3.69 1.51
CA GLU A 23 21.67 -2.73 1.48
C GLU A 23 21.72 -1.96 0.16
N GLY A 24 21.63 -2.66 -0.98
CA GLY A 24 21.62 -2.00 -2.30
C GLY A 24 20.44 -1.04 -2.49
N VAL A 25 19.27 -1.36 -1.95
CA VAL A 25 18.10 -0.47 -1.97
C VAL A 25 18.29 0.72 -1.04
N ARG A 26 18.91 0.56 0.15
CA ARG A 26 19.26 1.67 1.05
C ARG A 26 20.25 2.63 0.41
N ASP A 27 21.31 2.11 -0.20
CA ASP A 27 22.33 2.92 -0.88
C ASP A 27 21.71 3.70 -2.05
N PHE A 28 20.88 3.03 -2.85
CA PHE A 28 20.15 3.69 -3.94
C PHE A 28 19.18 4.76 -3.43
N GLY A 29 18.38 4.46 -2.40
CA GLY A 29 17.47 5.43 -1.79
C GLY A 29 18.20 6.65 -1.24
N GLY A 30 19.30 6.43 -0.52
CA GLY A 30 20.15 7.48 0.04
C GLY A 30 20.75 8.40 -1.02
N GLN A 31 21.13 7.86 -2.19
CA GLN A 31 21.63 8.66 -3.31
C GLN A 31 20.62 9.72 -3.78
N TYR A 32 19.32 9.44 -3.70
CA TYR A 32 18.25 10.34 -4.15
C TYR A 32 17.48 11.01 -3.00
N GLY A 33 17.93 10.85 -1.75
CA GLY A 33 17.24 11.38 -0.57
C GLY A 33 15.86 10.76 -0.34
N VAL A 34 15.63 9.53 -0.81
CA VAL A 34 14.37 8.80 -0.67
C VAL A 34 14.46 7.87 0.55
N ASP A 35 13.55 8.03 1.50
CA ASP A 35 13.37 7.05 2.59
C ASP A 35 12.82 5.74 2.02
N VAL A 36 13.69 4.72 1.97
CA VAL A 36 13.34 3.37 1.52
C VAL A 36 13.04 2.42 2.66
N GLY A 37 13.21 2.82 3.93
CA GLY A 37 13.00 1.95 5.09
C GLY A 37 11.61 1.31 5.06
N THR A 38 10.60 2.09 4.63
CA THR A 38 9.23 1.57 4.48
C THR A 38 9.09 0.50 3.39
N PHE A 39 9.84 0.57 2.29
CA PHE A 39 9.87 -0.48 1.26
C PHE A 39 10.57 -1.74 1.75
N LEU A 40 11.51 -1.59 2.68
CA LEU A 40 12.27 -2.67 3.31
C LEU A 40 11.51 -3.33 4.48
N GLY A 41 10.30 -2.86 4.77
CA GLY A 41 9.45 -3.37 5.85
C GLY A 41 9.82 -2.82 7.23
N GLU A 42 10.67 -1.79 7.29
CA GLU A 42 11.05 -1.12 8.52
C GLU A 42 9.89 -0.21 9.00
N GLU A 43 9.70 -0.14 10.32
CA GLU A 43 8.67 0.69 10.91
C GLU A 43 9.05 2.17 10.77
N ASN A 44 8.19 2.96 10.11
CA ASN A 44 8.39 4.40 9.98
C ASN A 44 7.85 5.12 11.23
N PRO A 45 8.70 5.80 12.04
CA PRO A 45 8.29 6.49 13.25
C PRO A 45 7.39 7.71 13.00
N ASN A 46 7.29 8.21 11.76
CA ASN A 46 6.39 9.31 11.36
C ASN A 46 5.01 8.85 10.87
N GLY A 47 4.63 7.60 11.13
CA GLY A 47 3.33 7.07 10.80
C GLY A 47 3.23 6.63 9.35
N ILE A 48 3.48 5.33 9.14
CA ILE A 48 2.91 4.52 8.05
C ILE A 48 2.95 5.21 6.68
N LEU A 49 4.14 5.47 6.14
CA LEU A 49 4.31 5.61 4.68
C LEU A 49 4.30 4.24 3.98
N ARG A 50 3.54 3.25 4.50
CA ARG A 50 3.39 1.95 3.83
C ARG A 50 2.92 2.21 2.39
N PRO A 51 3.40 1.48 1.37
CA PRO A 51 2.72 1.52 0.09
C PRO A 51 1.23 1.25 0.35
N ALA A 52 0.33 1.85 -0.43
CA ALA A 52 -1.13 1.74 -0.30
C ALA A 52 -1.67 0.30 -0.56
N ASN A 53 -0.85 -0.70 -0.29
CA ASN A 53 -0.97 -2.11 -0.61
C ASN A 53 -0.82 -3.02 0.62
N THR A 54 -0.67 -2.51 1.84
CA THR A 54 -0.39 -3.37 2.98
C THR A 54 -1.58 -3.49 3.94
N LYS A 55 -2.14 -4.71 3.97
CA LYS A 55 -3.18 -5.24 4.87
C LYS A 55 -4.52 -4.51 4.88
N ASP A 56 -5.58 -5.29 4.98
CA ASP A 56 -6.91 -4.78 5.27
C ASP A 56 -6.89 -3.99 6.59
N GLY A 57 -7.59 -2.85 6.62
CA GLY A 57 -7.68 -2.00 7.80
C GLY A 57 -6.51 -1.05 8.02
N SER A 58 -5.58 -0.93 7.06
CA SER A 58 -4.52 0.08 7.13
C SER A 58 -5.10 1.49 7.14
N VAL A 59 -4.47 2.37 7.92
CA VAL A 59 -4.84 3.78 8.05
C VAL A 59 -3.71 4.64 7.52
N ARG A 60 -4.06 5.63 6.69
CA ARG A 60 -3.16 6.64 6.15
C ARG A 60 -3.48 7.95 6.85
N LEU A 61 -2.53 8.46 7.63
CA LEU A 61 -2.76 9.61 8.51
C LEU A 61 -2.18 10.92 7.98
N PHE A 62 -1.08 10.89 7.20
CA PHE A 62 -0.42 12.09 6.68
C PHE A 62 -0.09 13.14 7.76
N GLY A 63 0.34 12.70 8.95
CA GLY A 63 0.62 13.57 10.10
C GLY A 63 -0.61 14.07 10.86
N ARG A 64 -1.81 13.57 10.54
CA ARG A 64 -3.06 13.80 11.30
C ARG A 64 -3.26 12.73 12.38
N LYS A 65 -4.20 12.98 13.30
CA LYS A 65 -4.59 11.98 14.30
C LYS A 65 -5.55 10.97 13.68
N GLU A 66 -5.62 9.78 14.27
CA GLU A 66 -6.59 8.77 13.82
C GLU A 66 -8.04 9.24 14.00
N GLU A 67 -8.30 10.10 14.98
CA GLU A 67 -9.59 10.78 15.22
C GLU A 67 -10.04 11.65 14.04
N ASP A 68 -9.12 12.15 13.23
CA ASP A 68 -9.43 13.00 12.07
C ASP A 68 -9.88 12.18 10.84
N VAL A 69 -9.78 10.84 10.89
CA VAL A 69 -10.08 9.95 9.78
C VAL A 69 -11.59 9.83 9.60
N ARG A 70 -12.12 10.53 8.59
CA ARG A 70 -13.56 10.50 8.24
C ARG A 70 -13.90 9.60 7.06
N VAL A 71 -12.88 9.21 6.30
CA VAL A 71 -13.01 8.50 5.03
C VAL A 71 -12.60 7.04 5.22
N THR A 72 -13.47 6.11 4.86
CA THR A 72 -13.12 4.71 4.66
C THR A 72 -13.25 4.35 3.19
N LEU A 73 -12.13 4.01 2.55
CA LEU A 73 -12.07 3.56 1.16
C LEU A 73 -12.17 2.04 1.10
N TYR A 74 -13.20 1.55 0.42
CA TYR A 74 -13.33 0.15 0.04
C TYR A 74 -12.75 -0.04 -1.37
N ARG A 75 -11.71 -0.88 -1.47
CA ARG A 75 -11.03 -1.20 -2.74
C ARG A 75 -10.76 -2.69 -2.87
N ASP A 76 -10.43 -3.14 -4.08
CA ASP A 76 -9.99 -4.51 -4.30
C ASP A 76 -8.55 -4.73 -3.79
N PRO A 77 -8.16 -5.93 -3.32
CA PRO A 77 -6.82 -6.14 -2.77
C PRO A 77 -5.67 -5.97 -3.77
N ALA A 78 -5.92 -6.20 -5.06
CA ALA A 78 -4.87 -6.37 -6.06
C ALA A 78 -4.74 -5.19 -7.05
N TYR A 79 -5.49 -4.10 -6.84
CA TYR A 79 -5.57 -2.97 -7.79
C TYR A 79 -6.01 -3.38 -9.21
N TRP A 80 -6.77 -4.46 -9.37
CA TRP A 80 -7.36 -4.82 -10.65
C TRP A 80 -8.46 -3.84 -11.08
N CYS A 81 -9.08 -3.14 -10.13
CA CYS A 81 -10.05 -2.10 -10.46
C CYS A 81 -9.33 -0.76 -10.71
N PRO A 82 -9.34 -0.24 -11.95
CA PRO A 82 -8.67 1.03 -12.27
C PRO A 82 -9.31 2.21 -11.52
N TYR A 83 -10.60 2.12 -11.18
CA TYR A 83 -11.30 3.14 -10.41
C TYR A 83 -10.83 3.20 -8.95
N CYS A 84 -10.51 2.05 -8.33
CA CYS A 84 -9.90 2.01 -7.00
C CYS A 84 -8.55 2.73 -6.98
N GLN A 85 -7.72 2.50 -8.00
CA GLN A 85 -6.42 3.17 -8.11
C GLN A 85 -6.58 4.69 -8.20
N ARG A 86 -7.54 5.17 -9.01
CA ARG A 86 -7.80 6.61 -9.15
C ARG A 86 -8.15 7.27 -7.81
N ILE A 87 -9.05 6.69 -7.03
CA ILE A 87 -9.44 7.26 -5.73
C ILE A 87 -8.28 7.26 -4.75
N THR A 88 -7.53 6.15 -4.66
CA THR A 88 -6.30 6.10 -3.84
C THR A 88 -5.35 7.23 -4.22
N LEU A 89 -5.05 7.41 -5.52
CA LEU A 89 -4.15 8.46 -5.99
C LEU A 89 -4.65 9.85 -5.61
N GLN A 90 -5.97 10.11 -5.68
CA GLN A 90 -6.55 11.39 -5.28
C GLN A 90 -6.43 11.63 -3.77
N LEU A 91 -6.68 10.62 -2.94
CA LEU A 91 -6.57 10.72 -1.48
C LEU A 91 -5.11 10.96 -1.06
N GLU A 92 -4.18 10.21 -1.65
CA GLU A 92 -2.74 10.36 -1.43
C GLU A 92 -2.24 11.74 -1.88
N HIS A 93 -2.62 12.20 -3.08
CA HIS A 93 -2.21 13.50 -3.60
C HIS A 93 -2.73 14.66 -2.74
N LYS A 94 -3.98 14.57 -2.28
CA LYS A 94 -4.59 15.58 -1.38
C LYS A 94 -4.20 15.40 0.08
N ARG A 95 -3.43 14.36 0.44
CA ARG A 95 -3.05 14.02 1.81
C ARG A 95 -4.25 13.95 2.76
N ILE A 96 -5.36 13.38 2.28
CA ILE A 96 -6.60 13.24 3.06
C ILE A 96 -6.46 11.96 3.91
N PRO A 97 -6.59 12.02 5.24
CA PRO A 97 -6.49 10.83 6.06
C PRO A 97 -7.65 9.87 5.80
N TYR A 98 -7.34 8.59 5.57
CA TYR A 98 -8.35 7.58 5.25
C TYR A 98 -7.99 6.19 5.79
N ARG A 99 -9.01 5.40 6.06
CA ARG A 99 -8.91 3.97 6.38
C ARG A 99 -9.19 3.14 5.14
N MET A 100 -8.41 2.09 4.90
CA MET A 100 -8.57 1.20 3.77
C MET A 100 -9.26 -0.09 4.17
N ARG A 101 -10.23 -0.52 3.37
CA ARG A 101 -10.86 -1.84 3.45
C ARG A 101 -10.74 -2.57 2.13
N MET A 102 -10.33 -3.83 2.19
CA MET A 102 -10.09 -4.70 1.06
C MET A 102 -11.30 -5.60 0.85
N ILE A 103 -11.95 -5.46 -0.30
CA ILE A 103 -13.12 -6.24 -0.70
C ILE A 103 -12.78 -6.99 -1.98
N ASN A 104 -12.91 -8.31 -1.97
CA ASN A 104 -12.64 -9.11 -3.16
C ASN A 104 -13.48 -8.68 -4.36
N MET A 105 -12.92 -8.86 -5.56
CA MET A 105 -13.70 -8.76 -6.78
C MET A 105 -14.62 -9.97 -6.92
N ARG A 106 -15.73 -9.77 -7.63
CA ARG A 106 -16.75 -10.80 -7.84
C ARG A 106 -16.18 -12.07 -8.49
N CYS A 107 -15.16 -11.94 -9.35
CA CYS A 107 -14.48 -13.06 -10.00
C CYS A 107 -13.56 -13.88 -9.06
N TYR A 108 -13.21 -13.37 -7.87
CA TYR A 108 -12.36 -14.06 -6.89
C TYR A 108 -13.14 -14.66 -5.73
N GLY A 109 -14.48 -14.67 -5.80
CA GLY A 109 -15.34 -15.25 -4.78
C GLY A 109 -16.39 -14.28 -4.25
N PRO A 110 -17.21 -14.75 -3.29
CA PRO A 110 -18.28 -13.94 -2.72
C PRO A 110 -17.72 -12.76 -1.94
N LYS A 111 -18.47 -11.65 -1.94
CA LYS A 111 -18.14 -10.48 -1.15
C LYS A 111 -18.61 -10.68 0.31
N PRO A 112 -17.94 -10.05 1.29
CA PRO A 112 -18.39 -10.12 2.67
C PRO A 112 -19.81 -9.58 2.83
N GLU A 113 -20.64 -10.28 3.61
CA GLU A 113 -22.05 -9.91 3.81
C GLU A 113 -22.21 -8.51 4.40
N TYR A 114 -21.31 -8.10 5.31
CA TYR A 114 -21.33 -6.76 5.88
C TYR A 114 -21.16 -5.67 4.84
N TYR A 115 -20.44 -5.95 3.74
CA TYR A 115 -20.24 -5.00 2.66
C TYR A 115 -21.47 -4.93 1.78
N LEU A 116 -22.07 -6.08 1.44
CA LEU A 116 -23.27 -6.15 0.61
C LEU A 116 -24.49 -5.51 1.27
N ARG A 117 -24.60 -5.60 2.61
CA ARG A 117 -25.65 -4.88 3.36
C ARG A 117 -25.57 -3.35 3.18
N LYS A 118 -24.35 -2.81 3.04
CA LYS A 118 -24.13 -1.36 2.86
C LYS A 118 -24.13 -0.96 1.38
N VAL A 119 -23.60 -1.81 0.50
CA VAL A 119 -23.49 -1.61 -0.95
C VAL A 119 -24.13 -2.79 -1.67
N PRO A 120 -25.47 -2.78 -1.87
CA PRO A 120 -26.19 -3.91 -2.47
C PRO A 120 -25.75 -4.24 -3.90
N SER A 121 -25.28 -3.24 -4.65
CA SER A 121 -24.69 -3.45 -5.99
C SER A 121 -23.42 -4.28 -5.96
N GLY A 122 -22.71 -4.29 -4.82
CA GLY A 122 -21.41 -4.90 -4.65
C GLY A 122 -20.33 -4.27 -5.53
N LEU A 123 -20.52 -3.06 -6.06
CA LEU A 123 -19.52 -2.40 -6.91
C LEU A 123 -18.34 -1.88 -6.09
N LEU A 124 -17.19 -1.66 -6.74
CA LEU A 124 -16.01 -1.00 -6.17
C LEU A 124 -15.49 0.04 -7.16
N PRO A 125 -14.84 1.12 -6.69
CA PRO A 125 -14.63 1.48 -5.29
C PRO A 125 -15.93 1.91 -4.59
N ALA A 126 -15.95 1.84 -3.26
CA ALA A 126 -16.96 2.52 -2.45
C ALA A 126 -16.26 3.36 -1.38
N VAL A 127 -16.87 4.48 -1.02
CA VAL A 127 -16.32 5.39 -0.01
C VAL A 127 -17.37 5.60 1.07
N GLU A 128 -17.00 5.39 2.33
CA GLU A 128 -17.80 5.77 3.49
C GLU A 128 -17.23 7.08 4.06
N LEU A 129 -18.05 8.12 4.10
CA LEU A 129 -17.70 9.44 4.62
C LEU A 129 -18.64 9.76 5.79
N ASN A 130 -18.10 9.89 7.00
CA ASN A 130 -18.90 10.14 8.21
C ASN A 130 -20.07 9.13 8.42
N GLY A 131 -19.92 7.90 7.93
CA GLY A 131 -20.96 6.86 7.98
C GLY A 131 -21.91 6.82 6.78
N GLU A 132 -21.84 7.80 5.87
CA GLU A 132 -22.61 7.80 4.62
C GLU A 132 -21.84 7.14 3.49
N PHE A 133 -22.51 6.30 2.70
CA PHE A 133 -21.91 5.57 1.59
C PHE A 133 -22.06 6.30 0.26
N ILE A 134 -20.94 6.39 -0.46
CA ILE A 134 -20.84 6.94 -1.80
C ILE A 134 -20.30 5.82 -2.70
N THR A 135 -21.09 5.42 -3.70
CA THR A 135 -20.83 4.26 -4.58
C THR A 135 -21.02 4.62 -6.03
#